data_AF-A0A3D3SEC9-F1
#
_entry.id   AF-A0A3D3SEC9-F1
#
_cell.length_a   1.000
_cell.length_b   1.000
_cell.length_c   1.000
_cell.angle_alpha   90.00
_cell.angle_beta   90.00
_cell.angle_gamma   90.00
#
_symmetry.space_group_name_H-M   'P 1'
#
loop_
_entity.id
_entity.type
_entity.pdbx_description
1 polymer ?
#
loop_
_entity_poly.entity_id
_entity_poly.type
_entity_poly.pdbx_seq_one_letter_code
_entity_poly.pdbx_strand_id
1 'polypeptide(L)'
;MLIANVLAALPGEEEFRKVDILIKGEKIVRIVAAGSPDAEETIHADGLMMFPGAIDPHVHFDEPGFTHREDFLHGSSEAARGGVTTVIDMPCT
;
A
#
# COMPACT_ATOMS: atom_id res chain seq x y z
N MET A 1 -12.89 -3.25 -7.37
CA MET A 1 -12.81 -2.85 -5.96
C MET A 1 -12.95 -1.34 -5.83
N LEU A 2 -13.70 -0.90 -4.84
CA LEU A 2 -13.83 0.50 -4.41
C LEU A 2 -13.25 0.64 -3.00
N ILE A 3 -12.39 1.63 -2.78
CA ILE A 3 -12.02 2.05 -1.43
C ILE A 3 -12.74 3.36 -1.14
N ALA A 4 -13.69 3.31 -0.22
CA ALA A 4 -14.65 4.39 0.03
C ALA A 4 -14.27 5.23 1.25
N ASN A 5 -14.64 6.52 1.20
CA ASN A 5 -14.59 7.49 2.30
C ASN A 5 -13.20 7.72 2.93
N VAL A 6 -12.13 7.55 2.16
CA VAL A 6 -10.77 7.64 2.69
C VAL A 6 -10.23 9.06 2.68
N LEU A 7 -9.35 9.41 3.63
CA LEU A 7 -8.55 10.62 3.60
C LEU A 7 -7.24 10.33 2.84
N ALA A 8 -7.20 10.62 1.54
CA ALA A 8 -6.05 10.30 0.70
C ALA A 8 -5.01 11.43 0.67
N ALA A 9 -3.74 11.08 0.84
CA ALA A 9 -2.60 11.93 0.49
C ALA A 9 -2.41 11.86 -1.04
N LEU A 10 -2.73 12.95 -1.73
CA LEU A 10 -2.61 13.02 -3.18
C LEU A 10 -1.34 13.80 -3.58
N PRO A 11 -0.66 13.40 -4.67
CA PRO A 11 0.56 14.09 -5.11
C PRO A 11 0.34 15.59 -5.34
N GLY A 12 1.16 16.42 -4.69
CA GLY A 12 1.12 17.88 -4.83
C GLY A 12 0.07 18.60 -3.99
N GLU A 13 -0.72 17.88 -3.19
CA GLU A 13 -1.65 18.48 -2.23
C GLU A 13 -0.99 18.57 -0.85
N GLU A 14 -1.21 19.68 -0.12
CA GLU A 14 -0.68 19.87 1.24
C GLU A 14 -1.57 19.20 2.31
N GLU A 15 -2.86 19.03 2.02
CA GLU A 15 -3.85 18.45 2.93
C GLU A 15 -4.42 17.14 2.38
N PHE A 16 -4.87 16.27 3.28
CA PHE A 16 -5.60 15.06 2.90
C PHE A 16 -6.94 15.42 2.28
N ARG A 17 -7.32 14.71 1.21
CA ARG A 17 -8.60 14.88 0.55
C ARG A 17 -9.50 13.69 0.79
N LYS A 18 -10.75 13.95 1.18
CA LYS A 18 -11.77 12.90 1.32
C LYS A 18 -12.24 12.45 -0.06
N VAL A 19 -11.94 11.21 -0.43
CA VAL A 19 -12.17 10.67 -1.77
C VAL A 19 -12.61 9.21 -1.72
N ASP A 20 -13.12 8.73 -2.85
CA ASP A 20 -13.21 7.30 -3.14
C ASP A 20 -12.21 6.95 -4.25
N ILE A 21 -11.60 5.76 -4.15
CA ILE A 21 -10.61 5.26 -5.11
C ILE A 21 -11.13 3.98 -5.75
N LEU A 22 -11.24 4.01 -7.08
CA LEU A 22 -11.69 2.86 -7.87
C LEU A 22 -10.49 2.12 -8.45
N ILE A 23 -10.44 0.82 -8.19
CA ILE A 23 -9.38 -0.09 -8.61
C ILE A 23 -9.96 -1.16 -9.54
N LYS A 24 -9.29 -1.37 -10.68
CA LYS A 24 -9.60 -2.45 -11.63
C LYS A 24 -8.34 -3.25 -11.93
N GLY A 25 -8.32 -4.51 -11.49
CA GLY A 25 -7.10 -5.32 -11.53
C GLY A 25 -5.99 -4.64 -10.73
N GLU A 26 -4.82 -4.46 -11.35
CA GLU A 26 -3.62 -3.90 -10.71
C GLU A 26 -3.50 -2.37 -10.82
N LYS A 27 -4.57 -1.69 -11.26
CA LYS A 27 -4.53 -0.24 -11.55
C LYS A 27 -5.60 0.53 -10.81
N ILE A 28 -5.19 1.69 -10.28
CA ILE A 28 -6.11 2.77 -9.90
C ILE A 28 -6.67 3.37 -11.19
N VAL A 29 -7.98 3.26 -11.40
CA VAL A 29 -8.62 3.74 -12.63
C VAL A 29 -9.26 5.10 -12.46
N ARG A 30 -9.73 5.44 -11.26
CA ARG A 30 -10.26 6.77 -10.92
C ARG A 30 -10.09 7.09 -9.44
N ILE A 31 -9.96 8.39 -9.17
CA ILE A 31 -10.07 9.00 -7.84
C ILE A 31 -11.17 10.05 -7.97
N VAL A 32 -12.19 9.99 -7.12
CA VAL A 32 -13.38 10.86 -7.19
C VAL A 32 -13.72 11.39 -5.80
N ALA A 33 -14.55 12.44 -5.72
CA ALA A 33 -15.08 12.90 -4.45
C ALA A 33 -15.86 11.77 -3.74
N ALA A 34 -15.77 11.72 -2.42
CA ALA A 34 -16.43 10.68 -1.63
C ALA A 34 -17.96 10.71 -1.80
N GLY A 35 -18.58 9.54 -1.78
CA GLY A 35 -20.03 9.35 -1.94
C GLY A 35 -20.43 8.53 -3.15
N SER A 36 -19.49 7.77 -3.72
CA SER A 36 -19.78 6.78 -4.76
C SER A 36 -20.65 5.65 -4.18
N PRO A 37 -21.58 5.08 -4.97
CA PRO A 37 -22.29 3.88 -4.56
C PRO A 37 -21.32 2.69 -4.45
N ASP A 38 -21.68 1.72 -3.62
CA ASP A 38 -20.88 0.51 -3.44
C ASP A 38 -20.67 -0.24 -4.78
N ALA A 39 -19.47 -0.78 -4.95
CA ALA A 39 -19.13 -1.69 -6.04
C ALA A 39 -19.32 -3.15 -5.60
N GLU A 40 -19.03 -4.10 -6.49
CA GLU A 40 -19.03 -5.54 -6.18
C GLU A 40 -18.14 -5.88 -4.97
N GLU A 41 -17.02 -5.17 -4.85
CA GLU A 41 -16.11 -5.25 -3.73
C GLU A 41 -15.83 -3.83 -3.22
N THR A 42 -16.20 -3.55 -1.98
CA THR A 42 -16.02 -2.25 -1.34
C THR A 42 -15.31 -2.40 -0.01
N ILE A 43 -14.31 -1.56 0.22
CA ILE A 43 -13.62 -1.38 1.51
C ILE A 43 -13.97 0.00 2.05
N HIS A 44 -14.64 0.06 3.19
CA HIS A 44 -14.93 1.31 3.89
C HIS A 44 -13.74 1.71 4.76
N ALA A 45 -13.07 2.80 4.39
CA ALA A 45 -11.87 3.31 5.06
C ALA A 45 -12.15 4.62 5.80
N ASP A 46 -13.37 4.76 6.34
CA ASP A 46 -13.82 5.94 7.07
C ASP A 46 -12.88 6.31 8.22
N GLY A 47 -12.41 7.56 8.22
CA GLY A 47 -11.51 8.08 9.25
C GLY A 47 -10.06 7.57 9.14
N LEU A 48 -9.75 6.71 8.17
CA LEU A 48 -8.40 6.26 7.89
C LEU A 48 -7.72 7.19 6.87
N MET A 49 -6.40 7.31 7.02
CA MET A 49 -5.55 7.96 6.04
C MET A 49 -5.02 6.92 5.04
N MET A 50 -4.97 7.30 3.78
CA MET A 50 -4.36 6.50 2.73
C MET A 50 -3.16 7.21 2.12
N PHE A 51 -2.09 6.45 1.98
CA PHE A 51 -0.86 6.85 1.33
C PHE A 51 -0.60 5.93 0.14
N PRO A 52 0.16 6.37 -0.87
CA PRO A 52 0.81 5.44 -1.79
C PRO A 52 1.64 4.42 -1.00
N GLY A 53 1.72 3.19 -1.50
CA GLY A 53 2.57 2.17 -0.90
C GLY A 53 4.03 2.66 -0.84
N ALA A 54 4.66 2.49 0.33
CA ALA A 54 6.02 2.94 0.53
C ALA A 54 7.02 2.08 -0.27
N ILE A 55 8.14 2.69 -0.62
CA ILE A 55 9.27 2.03 -1.27
C ILE A 55 10.44 2.06 -0.30
N ASP A 56 10.89 0.89 0.13
CA ASP A 56 12.09 0.77 0.96
C ASP A 56 13.28 0.33 0.09
N PRO A 57 14.22 1.25 -0.21
CA PRO A 57 15.35 0.93 -1.08
C PRO A 57 16.46 0.15 -0.38
N HIS A 58 16.32 -0.20 0.90
CA HIS A 58 17.40 -0.83 1.67
C HIS A 58 16.87 -1.79 2.72
N VAL A 59 16.57 -3.03 2.30
CA VAL A 59 16.22 -4.14 3.22
C VAL A 59 17.28 -5.24 3.19
N HIS A 60 17.23 -6.15 4.17
CA HIS A 60 18.05 -7.37 4.20
C HIS A 60 17.14 -8.55 4.53
N PHE A 61 16.83 -9.38 3.54
CA PHE A 61 16.00 -10.57 3.74
C PHE A 61 16.82 -11.85 3.98
N ASP A 62 18.16 -11.77 3.93
CA ASP A 62 19.09 -12.82 4.36
C ASP A 62 18.88 -14.21 3.68
N GLU A 63 18.16 -14.23 2.56
CA GLU A 63 17.90 -15.42 1.75
C GLU A 63 18.48 -15.25 0.34
N PRO A 64 19.33 -16.19 -0.13
CA PRO A 64 19.75 -17.44 0.53
C PRO A 64 20.92 -17.25 1.52
N GLY A 65 21.04 -18.12 2.53
CA GLY A 65 22.25 -18.24 3.35
C GLY A 65 22.03 -18.09 4.86
N PHE A 66 21.49 -16.95 5.29
CA PHE A 66 21.28 -16.62 6.70
C PHE A 66 19.81 -16.66 7.12
N THR A 67 19.01 -17.58 6.56
CA THR A 67 17.54 -17.68 6.74
C THR A 67 17.04 -17.91 8.16
N HIS A 68 17.95 -18.13 9.12
CA HIS A 68 17.63 -18.16 10.55
C HIS A 68 17.47 -16.75 11.16
N ARG A 69 17.89 -15.71 10.43
CA ARG A 69 17.76 -14.30 10.81
C ARG A 69 16.49 -13.71 10.23
N GLU A 70 16.30 -13.88 8.93
CA GLU A 70 15.12 -13.44 8.17
C GLU A 70 15.01 -14.24 6.86
N ASP A 71 13.83 -14.26 6.24
CA ASP A 71 13.62 -14.85 4.90
C ASP A 71 12.64 -14.04 4.04
N PHE A 72 12.45 -14.42 2.77
CA PHE A 72 11.56 -13.67 1.87
C PHE A 72 10.10 -13.65 2.35
N LEU A 73 9.60 -14.73 2.96
CA LEU A 73 8.20 -14.82 3.37
C LEU A 73 7.94 -13.90 4.57
N HIS A 74 8.77 -13.99 5.60
CA HIS A 74 8.64 -13.20 6.82
C HIS A 74 8.97 -11.73 6.55
N GLY A 75 10.09 -11.44 5.89
CA GLY A 75 10.51 -10.08 5.56
C GLY A 75 9.50 -9.32 4.69
N SER A 76 8.95 -9.97 3.65
CA SER A 76 7.91 -9.34 2.80
C SER A 76 6.58 -9.15 3.52
N SER A 77 6.22 -10.06 4.43
CA SER A 77 5.00 -9.93 5.25
C SER A 77 5.10 -8.75 6.22
N GLU A 78 6.25 -8.57 6.87
CA GLU A 78 6.51 -7.43 7.76
C GLU A 78 6.62 -6.12 6.98
N ALA A 79 7.22 -6.12 5.78
CA ALA A 79 7.21 -4.97 4.88
C ALA A 79 5.77 -4.54 4.56
N ALA A 80 4.90 -5.48 4.16
CA ALA A 80 3.49 -5.20 3.89
C ALA A 80 2.74 -4.68 5.13
N ARG A 81 3.00 -5.26 6.31
CA ARG A 81 2.47 -4.79 7.59
C ARG A 81 2.89 -3.36 7.91
N GLY A 82 4.11 -2.98 7.55
CA GLY A 82 4.64 -1.62 7.68
C GLY A 82 4.13 -0.63 6.64
N GLY A 83 3.36 -1.07 5.64
CA GLY A 83 2.89 -0.23 4.54
C GLY A 83 3.87 -0.10 3.37
N VAL A 84 4.92 -0.92 3.34
CA VAL A 84 5.88 -1.01 2.24
C VAL A 84 5.36 -2.01 1.21
N THR A 85 5.21 -1.56 -0.03
CA THR A 85 4.73 -2.42 -1.13
C THR A 85 5.82 -2.79 -2.11
N THR A 86 6.98 -2.13 -2.04
CA THR A 86 8.15 -2.38 -2.88
C THR A 86 9.41 -2.33 -2.02
N VAL A 87 10.22 -3.38 -2.10
CA VAL A 87 11.51 -3.48 -1.40
C VAL A 87 12.65 -3.64 -2.40
N ILE A 88 13.83 -3.13 -2.06
CA ILE A 88 15.09 -3.40 -2.76
C ILE A 88 16.01 -4.11 -1.77
N ASP A 89 16.15 -5.42 -1.96
CA ASP A 89 16.95 -6.27 -1.09
C ASP A 89 18.44 -6.15 -1.41
N MET A 90 19.27 -6.17 -0.36
CA MET A 90 20.71 -5.99 -0.47
C MET A 90 21.41 -7.28 -0.89
N PRO A 91 22.45 -7.20 -1.74
CA PRO A 91 23.11 -8.37 -2.32
C PRO A 91 24.13 -9.04 -1.37
N CYS A 92 24.00 -8.89 -0.06
CA CYS A 92 24.97 -9.36 0.95
C CYS A 92 24.46 -10.51 1.82
N THR A 93 23.63 -11.36 1.24
CA THR A 93 23.10 -12.59 1.84
C THR A 93 24.14 -13.70 1.94
#